data_AF-A0A1Z5KDQ2-F1
#
_entry.id   AF-A0A1Z5KDQ2-F1
#
_cell.length_a   1.000
_cell.length_b   1.000
_cell.length_c   1.000
_cell.angle_alpha   90.00
_cell.angle_beta   90.00
_cell.angle_gamma   90.00
#
_symmetry.space_group_name_H-M   'P 1'
#
loop_
_entity.id
_entity.type
_entity.pdbx_description
1 polymer ?
#
loop_
_entity_poly.entity_id
_entity_poly.type
_entity_poly.pdbx_seq_one_letter_code
_entity_poly.pdbx_strand_id
1 'polypeptide(L)'
;MSCNTCTICLDSVIGVRPIGGAYPCGHVFHLECWDGWVASQHCRQAKCAMCNRPSEGFSRLYLDFLGTNDDNISLSSCSEADQGEEESSECERDEAETDTNHEDSAQQDVIVIHSGSIENATSIEEPSNSAGSAGIPKDGTDKYKKVARQLKQRNKYLAAQIIESNKAVEETKQSYEAECDKRLQFEKEIHSLKEQYKYAHLALSGANLEAAALKRQLAERESSLETTKASLDSIKATMEKLQKSYDESLKKARASSMAEVRQMLIDYPKVVQENRELKNRISAVESKQMSKAPSKESHEKPAASCLKRKIDLLKELDRKTSHKAANNVTDARADQREAEIQLCLQKSSCATALSRTLQAKRRRSPLDVLNNGCKSRHGIPPR
;
A
#
# COMPACT_ATOMS: atom_id res chain seq x y z
N MET A 1 21.62 24.75 9.46
CA MET A 1 20.83 25.33 10.58
C MET A 1 19.50 24.61 10.60
N SER A 2 19.18 23.88 11.68
CA SER A 2 17.97 23.07 11.81
C SER A 2 16.73 23.97 11.95
N CYS A 3 16.11 24.27 10.82
CA CYS A 3 15.00 25.20 10.61
C CYS A 3 13.63 24.65 11.05
N ASN A 4 13.57 24.06 12.26
CA ASN A 4 12.32 23.50 12.80
C ASN A 4 11.60 24.44 13.78
N THR A 5 12.09 25.68 13.97
CA THR A 5 11.47 26.67 14.85
C THR A 5 11.01 27.90 14.07
N CYS A 6 9.79 28.35 14.34
CA CYS A 6 9.21 29.54 13.76
C CYS A 6 9.90 30.75 14.37
N THR A 7 10.64 31.56 13.61
CA THR A 7 11.46 32.62 14.21
C THR A 7 10.68 33.82 14.73
N ILE A 8 9.37 33.85 14.52
CA ILE A 8 8.49 34.91 15.01
C ILE A 8 8.04 34.61 16.45
N CYS A 9 7.57 33.39 16.72
CA CYS A 9 7.12 32.98 18.06
C CYS A 9 8.13 32.11 18.82
N LEU A 10 9.19 31.64 18.14
CA LEU A 10 10.20 30.70 18.62
C LEU A 10 9.70 29.28 18.94
N ASP A 11 8.42 28.99 18.69
CA ASP A 11 7.83 27.64 18.82
C ASP A 11 8.25 26.71 17.67
N SER A 12 8.12 25.39 17.89
CA SER A 12 8.29 24.38 16.83
C SER A 12 7.32 24.61 15.66
N VAL A 13 7.85 24.59 14.44
CA VAL A 13 7.05 24.64 13.19
C VAL A 13 6.27 23.33 13.02
N ILE A 14 6.81 22.22 13.50
CA ILE A 14 6.15 20.90 13.46
C ILE A 14 5.13 20.85 14.61
N GLY A 15 3.84 20.89 14.29
CA GLY A 15 2.74 20.87 15.26
C GLY A 15 1.36 21.02 14.61
N VAL A 16 0.34 21.22 15.45
CA VAL A 16 -1.09 21.30 15.04
C VAL A 16 -1.42 22.59 14.27
N ARG A 17 -0.58 23.62 14.36
CA ARG A 17 -0.84 24.91 13.72
C ARG A 17 -0.52 24.85 12.22
N PRO A 18 -1.34 25.46 11.35
CA PRO A 18 -1.04 25.54 9.93
C PRO A 18 0.26 26.30 9.68
N ILE A 19 1.10 25.75 8.82
CA ILE A 19 2.38 26.35 8.43
C ILE A 19 2.37 26.74 6.95
N GLY A 20 3.29 27.63 6.58
CA GLY A 20 3.50 28.01 5.19
C GLY A 20 4.86 28.66 4.98
N GLY A 21 5.22 28.86 3.72
CA GLY A 21 6.48 29.48 3.30
C GLY A 21 6.28 30.89 2.74
N ALA A 22 7.12 31.83 3.15
CA ALA A 22 7.15 33.17 2.57
C ALA A 22 7.79 33.15 1.16
N TYR A 23 7.06 33.61 0.14
CA TYR A 23 7.53 33.61 -1.25
C TYR A 23 8.25 34.91 -1.60
N PRO A 24 9.45 34.90 -2.22
CA PRO A 24 10.10 33.73 -2.85
C PRO A 24 11.15 33.02 -1.98
N CYS A 25 11.44 33.52 -0.78
CA CYS A 25 12.58 33.03 0.01
C CYS A 25 12.41 31.63 0.64
N GLY A 26 11.19 31.10 0.70
CA GLY A 26 10.88 29.76 1.20
C GLY A 26 10.98 29.57 2.72
N HIS A 27 11.27 30.62 3.49
CA HIS A 27 11.31 30.51 4.96
C HIS A 27 9.95 30.19 5.55
N VAL A 28 9.91 29.21 6.45
CA VAL A 28 8.67 28.63 6.98
C VAL A 28 8.28 29.28 8.30
N PHE A 29 7.00 29.62 8.43
CA PHE A 29 6.40 30.21 9.62
C PHE A 29 5.05 29.55 9.91
N HIS A 30 4.52 29.70 11.14
CA HIS A 30 3.09 29.50 11.37
C HIS A 30 2.32 30.58 10.64
N LEU A 31 1.18 30.22 10.06
CA LEU A 31 0.33 31.14 9.29
C LEU A 31 -0.04 32.38 10.11
N GLU A 32 -0.50 32.18 11.35
CA GLU A 32 -0.89 33.27 12.26
C GLU A 32 0.29 34.19 12.61
N CYS A 33 1.48 33.63 12.76
CA CYS A 33 2.69 34.40 13.05
C CYS A 33 3.09 35.28 11.85
N TRP A 34 3.01 34.73 10.64
CA TRP A 34 3.25 35.49 9.42
C TRP A 34 2.24 36.62 9.25
N ASP A 35 0.95 36.35 9.42
CA ASP A 35 -0.11 37.36 9.28
C ASP A 35 0.06 38.50 10.30
N GLY A 36 0.38 38.16 11.57
CA GLY A 36 0.70 39.15 12.60
C GLY A 36 1.94 39.98 12.26
N TRP A 37 2.99 39.35 11.71
CA TRP A 37 4.19 40.03 11.28
C TRP A 37 3.90 41.02 10.13
N VAL A 38 3.14 40.60 9.12
CA VAL A 38 2.74 41.47 8.00
C VAL A 38 1.88 42.63 8.50
N ALA A 39 0.92 42.37 9.39
CA ALA A 39 0.09 43.42 9.99
C ALA A 39 0.89 44.45 10.81
N SER A 40 1.99 44.02 11.44
CA SER A 40 2.88 44.91 12.21
C SER A 40 3.78 45.79 11.33
N GLN A 41 3.99 45.39 10.07
CA GLN A 41 4.78 46.16 9.12
C GLN A 41 3.89 47.26 8.53
N HIS A 42 4.09 48.52 8.91
CA HIS A 42 3.41 49.68 8.30
C HIS A 42 3.85 49.96 6.85
N CYS A 43 4.45 48.97 6.16
CA CYS A 43 4.97 49.10 4.81
C CYS A 43 4.00 48.49 3.81
N ARG A 44 3.93 49.07 2.60
CA ARG A 44 3.12 48.52 1.49
C ARG A 44 3.60 47.17 0.98
N GLN A 45 4.80 46.74 1.38
CA GLN A 45 5.41 45.49 0.97
C GLN A 45 5.85 44.71 2.20
N ALA A 46 5.28 43.53 2.39
CA ALA A 46 5.69 42.59 3.42
C ALA A 46 7.15 42.18 3.21
N LYS A 47 7.90 41.99 4.28
CA LYS A 47 9.28 41.47 4.23
C LYS A 47 9.40 40.23 5.09
N CYS A 48 10.17 39.25 4.64
CA CYS A 48 10.43 38.03 5.39
C CYS A 48 11.12 38.33 6.73
N ALA A 49 10.59 37.83 7.85
CA ALA A 49 11.17 38.04 9.18
C ALA A 49 12.59 37.45 9.34
N MET A 50 12.94 36.44 8.53
CA MET A 50 14.24 35.75 8.56
C MET A 50 15.32 36.46 7.75
N CYS A 51 15.02 36.80 6.50
CA CYS A 51 16.02 37.29 5.54
C CYS A 51 15.77 38.71 5.04
N ASN A 52 14.69 39.36 5.50
CA ASN A 52 14.29 40.72 5.16
C ASN A 52 14.07 40.97 3.65
N ARG A 53 14.01 39.92 2.83
CA ARG A 53 13.61 40.04 1.42
C ARG A 53 12.13 40.42 1.31
N PRO A 54 11.75 41.26 0.32
CA PRO A 54 10.36 41.50 -0.01
C PRO A 54 9.65 40.17 -0.27
N SER A 55 8.46 40.02 0.31
CA SER A 55 7.61 38.86 0.18
C SER A 55 6.41 39.24 -0.67
N GLU A 56 6.14 38.48 -1.73
CA GLU A 56 4.97 38.73 -2.59
C GLU A 56 3.72 38.03 -2.04
N GLY A 57 3.92 37.03 -1.18
CA GLY A 57 2.83 36.33 -0.51
C GLY A 57 3.33 35.24 0.44
N PHE A 58 2.36 34.43 0.89
CA PHE A 58 2.59 33.29 1.77
C PHE A 58 1.91 32.05 1.22
N SER A 59 2.69 31.02 0.91
CA SER A 59 2.17 29.77 0.38
C SER A 59 1.88 28.81 1.52
N ARG A 60 0.62 28.45 1.71
CA ARG A 60 0.20 27.52 2.76
C ARG A 60 0.67 26.11 2.40
N LEU A 61 1.46 25.51 3.29
CA LEU A 61 1.92 24.14 3.13
C LEU A 61 0.91 23.22 3.81
N TYR A 62 0.12 22.53 2.99
CA TYR A 62 -0.79 21.49 3.46
C TYR A 62 0.02 20.22 3.72
N LEU A 63 0.53 20.08 4.94
CA LEU A 63 0.93 18.78 5.44
C LEU A 63 -0.34 18.08 5.91
N ASP A 64 -0.89 17.21 5.08
CA ASP A 64 -2.03 16.36 5.44
C ASP A 64 -1.57 15.36 6.53
N PHE A 65 -1.54 15.81 7.78
CA PHE A 65 -1.41 14.95 8.97
C PHE A 65 -2.72 14.22 9.31
N LEU A 66 -3.67 14.17 8.37
CA LEU A 66 -4.87 13.34 8.47
C LEU A 66 -4.47 11.87 8.35
N GLY A 67 -4.01 11.23 9.44
CA GLY A 67 -4.05 9.77 9.42
C GLY A 67 -3.36 8.93 10.47
N THR A 68 -2.57 9.45 11.42
CA THR A 68 -2.02 8.57 12.47
C THR A 68 -1.87 9.32 13.79
N ASN A 69 -2.89 9.20 14.65
CA ASN A 69 -2.82 9.45 16.10
C ASN A 69 -1.96 8.38 16.81
N ASP A 70 -0.78 8.07 16.28
CA ASP A 70 0.19 7.22 16.98
C ASP A 70 1.28 8.12 17.54
N ASP A 71 1.12 8.48 18.82
CA ASP A 71 2.07 9.21 19.68
C ASP A 71 3.39 8.43 19.91
N ASN A 72 3.94 7.78 18.89
CA ASN A 72 5.14 6.96 19.01
C ASN A 72 6.02 6.92 17.75
N ILE A 73 6.02 7.97 16.93
CA ILE A 73 7.19 8.23 16.08
C ILE A 73 8.26 8.85 16.97
N SER A 74 8.91 7.98 17.73
CA SER A 74 10.23 8.27 18.30
C SER A 74 11.17 8.55 17.13
N LEU A 75 11.41 9.83 16.86
CA LEU A 75 12.55 10.29 16.05
C LEU A 75 13.84 10.03 16.86
N SER A 76 14.18 8.76 17.04
CA SER A 76 15.48 8.37 17.55
C SER A 76 16.53 8.68 16.50
N SER A 77 17.20 9.81 16.70
CA SER A 77 18.63 10.05 16.46
C SER A 77 19.29 9.09 15.44
N CYS A 78 19.28 9.48 14.17
CA CYS A 78 20.21 8.95 13.18
C CYS A 78 21.53 9.73 13.32
N SER A 79 22.38 9.28 14.25
CA SER A 79 23.79 9.66 14.27
C SER A 79 24.55 8.78 13.28
N GLU A 80 25.27 9.45 12.38
CA GLU A 80 26.58 9.07 11.81
C GLU A 80 26.77 7.62 11.35
N ALA A 81 26.71 7.41 10.04
CA ALA A 81 27.65 6.52 9.36
C ALA A 81 27.74 6.84 7.86
N ASP A 82 28.94 7.27 7.51
CA ASP A 82 29.73 6.86 6.35
C ASP A 82 29.59 7.63 5.04
N GLN A 83 30.73 8.24 4.70
CA GLN A 83 31.02 8.96 3.48
C GLN A 83 31.34 7.95 2.39
N GLY A 84 30.41 7.74 1.47
CA GLY A 84 30.69 7.17 0.15
C GLY A 84 30.64 8.29 -0.88
N GLU A 85 31.80 8.85 -1.21
CA GLU A 85 31.98 9.66 -2.41
C GLU A 85 31.69 8.79 -3.63
N GLU A 86 30.82 9.24 -4.55
CA GLU A 86 30.91 8.89 -5.97
C GLU A 86 30.01 9.82 -6.82
N GLU A 87 30.71 10.76 -7.46
CA GLU A 87 30.57 11.23 -8.84
C GLU A 87 29.19 11.70 -9.37
N SER A 88 29.09 13.03 -9.43
CA SER A 88 28.69 13.83 -10.59
C SER A 88 27.80 13.17 -11.66
N SER A 89 26.52 13.55 -11.64
CA SER A 89 25.66 13.51 -12.82
C SER A 89 25.01 14.89 -12.97
N GLU A 90 25.60 15.71 -13.83
CA GLU A 90 24.98 16.93 -14.36
C GLU A 90 23.68 16.54 -15.09
N CYS A 91 22.53 16.93 -14.55
CA CYS A 91 21.29 16.99 -15.33
C CYS A 91 21.01 18.45 -15.65
N GLU A 92 21.18 18.77 -16.92
CA GLU A 92 20.91 20.07 -17.51
C GLU A 92 19.46 20.50 -17.23
N ARG A 93 19.34 21.79 -16.88
CA ARG A 93 18.10 22.56 -16.86
C ARG A 93 17.47 22.55 -18.24
N ASP A 94 16.22 22.14 -18.32
CA ASP A 94 15.26 22.69 -19.29
C ASP A 94 14.26 23.56 -18.50
N GLU A 95 14.62 24.83 -18.33
CA GLU A 95 13.69 25.88 -17.90
C GLU A 95 12.77 26.20 -19.10
N ALA A 96 11.61 25.54 -19.15
CA ALA A 96 10.50 25.99 -19.96
C ALA A 96 9.77 27.10 -19.19
N GLU A 97 10.25 28.33 -19.38
CA GLU A 97 9.51 29.56 -19.07
C GLU A 97 8.17 29.53 -19.82
N THR A 98 7.08 29.26 -19.12
CA THR A 98 5.74 29.66 -19.57
C THR A 98 5.39 30.95 -18.87
N ASP A 99 5.79 32.07 -19.48
CA ASP A 99 5.23 33.39 -19.25
C ASP A 99 3.72 33.34 -19.55
N THR A 100 2.92 33.11 -18.52
CA THR A 100 1.48 33.42 -18.60
C THR A 100 1.31 34.90 -18.34
N ASN A 101 1.21 35.63 -19.44
CA ASN A 101 0.86 37.04 -19.52
C ASN A 101 -0.29 37.39 -18.57
N HIS A 102 0.02 38.31 -17.69
CA HIS A 102 -0.93 39.07 -16.88
C HIS A 102 -1.60 40.10 -17.81
N GLU A 103 -2.71 39.72 -18.44
CA GLU A 103 -3.53 40.66 -19.21
C GLU A 103 -4.67 41.24 -18.35
N ASP A 104 -4.60 42.56 -18.19
CA ASP A 104 -5.69 43.53 -18.16
C ASP A 104 -6.78 43.39 -17.08
N SER A 105 -6.49 44.03 -15.94
CA SER A 105 -7.50 44.82 -15.23
C SER A 105 -7.96 46.00 -16.10
N ALA A 106 -8.76 45.71 -17.13
CA ALA A 106 -9.56 46.73 -17.78
C ALA A 106 -10.66 47.17 -16.80
N GLN A 107 -10.45 48.34 -16.20
CA GLN A 107 -11.53 49.12 -15.60
C GLN A 107 -12.59 49.36 -16.68
N GLN A 108 -13.66 48.56 -16.68
CA GLN A 108 -14.86 48.86 -17.45
C GLN A 108 -15.50 50.12 -16.85
N ASP A 109 -15.17 51.27 -17.43
CA ASP A 109 -16.04 52.44 -17.41
C ASP A 109 -17.32 52.04 -18.17
N VAL A 110 -18.27 51.49 -17.42
CA VAL A 110 -19.63 51.24 -17.91
C VAL A 110 -20.28 52.60 -18.12
N ILE A 111 -20.14 53.14 -19.34
CA ILE A 111 -21.01 54.22 -19.80
C ILE A 111 -22.41 53.62 -19.93
N VAL A 112 -23.20 53.72 -18.86
CA VAL A 112 -24.64 53.45 -18.88
C VAL A 112 -25.28 54.54 -19.74
N ILE A 113 -25.30 54.34 -21.06
CA ILE A 113 -26.17 55.12 -21.94
C ILE A 113 -27.59 54.70 -21.54
N HIS A 114 -28.23 55.50 -20.69
CA HIS A 114 -29.66 55.42 -20.45
C HIS A 114 -30.32 55.56 -21.82
N SER A 115 -30.83 54.46 -22.35
CA SER A 115 -31.76 54.42 -23.47
C SER A 115 -33.07 55.06 -23.00
N GLY A 116 -33.03 56.37 -22.79
CA GLY A 116 -34.20 57.20 -22.64
C GLY A 116 -35.03 57.02 -23.89
N SER A 117 -36.19 56.41 -23.70
CA SER A 117 -37.25 56.28 -24.69
C SER A 117 -37.43 57.64 -25.38
N ILE A 118 -36.89 57.79 -26.59
CA ILE A 118 -37.29 58.87 -27.48
C ILE A 118 -38.67 58.45 -27.95
N GLU A 119 -39.67 58.74 -27.12
CA GLU A 119 -41.06 58.63 -27.53
C GLU A 119 -41.21 59.42 -28.81
N ASN A 120 -41.51 58.68 -29.86
CA ASN A 120 -41.63 59.15 -31.21
C ASN A 120 -42.80 60.14 -31.25
N ALA A 121 -42.50 61.43 -31.10
CA ALA A 121 -43.45 62.54 -31.20
C ALA A 121 -43.88 62.75 -32.66
N THR A 122 -44.50 61.72 -33.25
CA THR A 122 -45.29 61.82 -34.48
C THR A 122 -46.72 62.20 -34.11
N SER A 123 -46.91 63.44 -33.67
CA SER A 123 -48.21 64.11 -33.72
C SER A 123 -47.99 65.62 -33.66
N ILE A 124 -47.38 66.16 -34.72
CA ILE A 124 -47.53 67.58 -35.03
C ILE A 124 -48.86 67.66 -35.81
N GLU A 125 -49.93 67.97 -35.08
CA GLU A 125 -51.21 68.35 -35.67
C GLU A 125 -51.00 69.52 -36.62
N GLU A 126 -51.50 69.40 -37.85
CA GLU A 126 -51.50 70.48 -38.82
C GLU A 126 -52.28 71.68 -38.25
N PRO A 127 -51.68 72.88 -38.17
CA PRO A 127 -52.42 74.06 -37.73
C PRO A 127 -53.53 74.37 -38.74
N SER A 128 -54.77 74.22 -38.28
CA SER A 128 -55.98 74.63 -38.98
C SER A 128 -56.02 76.15 -39.11
N ASN A 129 -55.50 76.64 -40.25
CA ASN A 129 -55.52 78.06 -40.59
C ASN A 129 -56.96 78.52 -40.90
N SER A 130 -57.58 79.22 -39.95
CA SER A 130 -58.70 80.12 -40.21
C SER A 130 -58.17 81.50 -40.65
N ALA A 131 -58.91 82.08 -41.59
CA ALA A 131 -58.54 83.19 -42.45
C ALA A 131 -58.20 84.51 -41.73
N GLY A 132 -57.14 85.17 -42.21
CA GLY A 132 -56.80 86.57 -41.93
C GLY A 132 -55.91 87.13 -43.04
N SER A 133 -56.55 87.56 -44.12
CA SER A 133 -55.98 88.06 -45.38
C SER A 133 -55.13 89.34 -45.20
N ALA A 134 -53.85 89.27 -45.54
CA ALA A 134 -53.05 90.41 -46.01
C ALA A 134 -52.13 89.96 -47.15
N GLY A 135 -52.24 90.60 -48.31
CA GLY A 135 -51.61 90.20 -49.57
C GLY A 135 -50.08 90.17 -49.51
N ILE A 136 -49.51 88.97 -49.46
CA ILE A 136 -48.07 88.73 -49.65
C ILE A 136 -47.81 88.49 -51.16
N PRO A 137 -46.80 89.15 -51.76
CA PRO A 137 -46.50 89.05 -53.19
C PRO A 137 -46.16 87.62 -53.62
N LYS A 138 -46.86 87.12 -54.65
CA LYS A 138 -46.85 85.73 -55.14
C LYS A 138 -45.52 85.25 -55.75
N ASP A 139 -44.55 86.15 -55.94
CA ASP A 139 -43.32 85.92 -56.71
C ASP A 139 -42.21 85.17 -55.93
N GLY A 140 -42.38 84.94 -54.62
CA GLY A 140 -41.44 84.17 -53.80
C GLY A 140 -41.68 82.65 -53.75
N THR A 141 -42.87 82.19 -54.13
CA THR A 141 -43.38 80.85 -53.74
C THR A 141 -42.70 79.66 -54.42
N ASP A 142 -42.14 79.82 -55.62
CA ASP A 142 -41.54 78.71 -56.36
C ASP A 142 -40.13 78.35 -55.87
N LYS A 143 -39.38 79.32 -55.32
CA LYS A 143 -38.10 79.06 -54.66
C LYS A 143 -38.29 78.18 -53.42
N TYR A 144 -39.32 78.45 -52.61
CA TYR A 144 -39.65 77.65 -51.44
C TYR A 144 -40.08 76.22 -51.81
N LYS A 145 -40.87 76.03 -52.87
CA LYS A 145 -41.26 74.69 -53.36
C LYS A 145 -40.03 73.85 -53.77
N LYS A 146 -39.05 74.47 -54.42
CA LYS A 146 -37.81 73.78 -54.83
C LYS A 146 -36.99 73.33 -53.61
N VAL A 147 -36.81 74.21 -52.63
CA VAL A 147 -36.11 73.89 -51.37
C VAL A 147 -36.86 72.80 -50.60
N ALA A 148 -38.18 72.86 -50.52
CA ALA A 148 -39.00 71.84 -49.85
C ALA A 148 -38.84 70.45 -50.50
N ARG A 149 -38.79 70.37 -51.84
CA ARG A 149 -38.53 69.11 -52.56
C ARG A 149 -37.13 68.56 -52.27
N GLN A 150 -36.11 69.43 -52.26
CA GLN A 150 -34.75 69.05 -51.92
C GLN A 150 -34.63 68.53 -50.47
N LEU A 151 -35.25 69.23 -49.51
CA LEU A 151 -35.30 68.78 -48.12
C LEU A 151 -36.04 67.45 -47.97
N LYS A 152 -37.16 67.27 -48.66
CA LYS A 152 -37.90 65.99 -48.66
C LYS A 152 -37.06 64.84 -49.21
N GLN A 153 -36.33 65.07 -50.30
CA GLN A 153 -35.43 64.06 -50.89
C GLN A 153 -34.26 63.75 -49.95
N ARG A 154 -33.64 64.77 -49.34
CA ARG A 154 -32.58 64.59 -48.35
C ARG A 154 -33.07 63.83 -47.12
N ASN A 155 -34.26 64.16 -46.59
CA ASN A 155 -34.86 63.43 -45.47
C ASN A 155 -35.15 61.98 -45.82
N LYS A 156 -35.65 61.71 -47.04
CA LYS A 156 -35.85 60.33 -47.52
C LYS A 156 -34.53 59.56 -47.59
N TYR A 157 -33.47 60.19 -48.09
CA TYR A 157 -32.13 59.58 -48.14
C TYR A 157 -31.57 59.30 -46.75
N LEU A 158 -31.63 60.28 -45.84
CA LEU A 158 -31.17 60.11 -44.45
C LEU A 158 -31.97 59.03 -43.73
N ALA A 159 -33.29 58.95 -43.92
CA ALA A 159 -34.10 57.88 -43.35
C ALA A 159 -33.69 56.49 -43.86
N ALA A 160 -33.42 56.34 -45.16
CA ALA A 160 -32.92 55.08 -45.72
C ALA A 160 -31.53 54.72 -45.15
N GLN A 161 -30.64 55.70 -45.03
CA GLN A 161 -29.31 55.52 -44.45
C GLN A 161 -29.38 55.11 -42.97
N ILE A 162 -30.30 55.69 -42.18
CA ILE A 162 -30.54 55.30 -40.79
C ILE A 162 -31.05 53.85 -40.72
N ILE A 163 -31.98 53.45 -41.58
CA ILE A 163 -32.48 52.07 -41.63
C ILE A 163 -31.35 51.08 -41.95
N GLU A 164 -30.52 51.39 -42.95
CA GLU A 164 -29.38 50.55 -43.33
C GLU A 164 -28.33 50.47 -42.22
N SER A 165 -27.99 51.61 -41.59
CA SER A 165 -27.09 51.66 -40.44
C SER A 165 -27.62 50.84 -39.26
N ASN A 166 -28.91 50.95 -38.93
CA ASN A 166 -29.51 50.18 -37.84
C ASN A 166 -29.51 48.68 -38.16
N LYS A 167 -29.72 48.30 -39.42
CA LYS A 167 -29.62 46.90 -39.85
C LYS A 167 -28.21 46.34 -39.65
N ALA A 168 -27.18 47.08 -40.06
CA ALA A 168 -25.79 46.67 -39.88
C ALA A 168 -25.40 46.55 -38.39
N VAL A 169 -25.91 47.44 -37.54
CA VAL A 169 -25.72 47.36 -36.08
C VAL A 169 -26.37 46.10 -35.51
N GLU A 170 -27.59 45.77 -35.93
CA GLU A 170 -28.28 44.56 -35.44
C GLU A 170 -27.60 43.27 -35.91
N GLU A 171 -27.11 43.22 -37.15
CA GLU A 171 -26.31 42.09 -37.66
C GLU A 171 -25.00 41.93 -36.86
N THR A 172 -24.32 43.03 -36.54
CA THR A 172 -23.10 43.02 -35.73
C THR A 172 -23.38 42.55 -34.31
N LYS A 173 -24.49 43.01 -33.71
CA LYS A 173 -24.92 42.61 -32.38
C LYS A 173 -25.23 41.11 -32.32
N GLN A 174 -25.98 40.58 -33.29
CA GLN A 174 -26.26 39.14 -33.37
C GLN A 174 -24.98 38.32 -33.54
N SER A 175 -24.04 38.79 -34.35
CA SER A 175 -22.73 38.14 -34.50
C SER A 175 -21.94 38.13 -33.19
N TYR A 176 -21.97 39.22 -32.42
CA TYR A 176 -21.28 39.33 -31.14
C TYR A 176 -21.93 38.44 -30.07
N GLU A 177 -23.26 38.38 -30.00
CA GLU A 177 -24.00 37.50 -29.12
C GLU A 177 -23.68 36.02 -29.42
N ALA A 178 -23.66 35.64 -30.69
CA ALA A 178 -23.27 34.28 -31.10
C ALA A 178 -21.83 33.92 -30.70
N GLU A 179 -20.90 34.87 -30.74
CA GLU A 179 -19.51 34.63 -30.32
C GLU A 179 -19.38 34.55 -28.79
N CYS A 180 -20.16 35.34 -28.04
CA CYS A 180 -20.26 35.21 -26.58
C CYS A 180 -20.76 33.82 -26.16
N ASP A 181 -21.77 33.29 -26.86
CA ASP A 181 -22.31 31.95 -26.59
C ASP A 181 -21.27 30.85 -26.84
N LYS A 182 -20.49 30.94 -27.93
CA LYS A 182 -19.39 30.00 -28.20
C LYS A 182 -18.32 30.06 -27.12
N ARG A 183 -17.91 31.26 -26.69
CA ARG A 183 -16.95 31.44 -25.61
C ARG A 183 -17.45 30.78 -24.31
N LEU A 184 -18.72 30.96 -23.97
CA LEU A 184 -19.32 30.33 -22.79
C LEU A 184 -19.34 28.80 -22.89
N GLN A 185 -19.52 28.23 -24.10
CA GLN A 185 -19.41 26.78 -24.32
C GLN A 185 -17.98 26.29 -24.09
N PHE A 186 -16.97 26.97 -24.64
CA PHE A 186 -15.57 26.62 -24.41
C PHE A 186 -15.18 26.71 -22.92
N GLU A 187 -15.66 27.71 -22.20
CA GLU A 187 -15.42 27.83 -20.75
C GLU A 187 -16.00 26.63 -19.97
N LYS A 188 -17.18 26.14 -20.36
CA LYS A 188 -17.77 24.92 -19.78
C LYS A 188 -16.94 23.66 -20.10
N GLU A 189 -16.46 23.54 -21.33
CA GLU A 189 -15.59 22.44 -21.74
C GLU A 189 -14.26 22.44 -20.99
N ILE A 190 -13.62 23.59 -20.85
CA ILE A 190 -12.38 23.76 -20.06
C ILE A 190 -12.63 23.36 -18.60
N HIS A 191 -13.75 23.78 -18.00
CA HIS A 191 -14.09 23.38 -16.63
C HIS A 191 -14.30 21.86 -16.54
N SER A 192 -14.98 21.25 -17.50
CA SER A 192 -15.17 19.79 -17.54
C SER A 192 -13.84 19.04 -17.65
N LEU A 193 -12.94 19.49 -18.52
CA LEU A 193 -11.60 18.92 -18.68
C LEU A 193 -10.75 19.07 -17.42
N LYS A 194 -10.83 20.20 -16.72
CA LYS A 194 -10.13 20.41 -15.44
C LYS A 194 -10.58 19.40 -14.37
N GLU A 195 -11.89 19.15 -14.27
CA GLU A 195 -12.40 18.13 -13.34
C GLU A 195 -11.93 16.73 -13.74
N GLN A 196 -12.01 16.37 -15.03
CA GLN A 196 -11.49 15.08 -15.51
C GLN A 196 -10.00 14.90 -15.21
N TYR A 197 -9.19 15.93 -15.43
CA TYR A 197 -7.77 15.92 -15.10
C TYR A 197 -7.54 15.69 -13.60
N LYS A 198 -8.29 16.36 -12.74
CA LYS A 198 -8.22 16.17 -11.28
C LYS A 198 -8.54 14.74 -10.88
N TYR A 199 -9.58 14.13 -11.45
CA TYR A 199 -9.91 12.72 -11.20
C TYR A 199 -8.81 11.77 -11.69
N ALA A 200 -8.27 11.99 -12.88
CA ALA A 200 -7.17 11.20 -13.41
C ALA A 200 -5.91 11.29 -12.54
N HIS A 201 -5.57 12.50 -12.07
CA HIS A 201 -4.45 12.72 -11.17
C HIS A 201 -4.61 11.99 -9.83
N LEU A 202 -5.81 12.05 -9.22
CA LEU A 202 -6.11 11.31 -8.00
C LEU A 202 -6.03 9.79 -8.21
N ALA A 203 -6.54 9.28 -9.33
CA ALA A 203 -6.45 7.86 -9.67
C ALA A 203 -4.99 7.41 -9.85
N LEU A 204 -4.16 8.20 -10.53
CA LEU A 204 -2.74 7.92 -10.71
C LEU A 204 -2.00 7.94 -9.36
N SER A 205 -2.29 8.91 -8.50
CA SER A 205 -1.74 8.95 -7.14
C SER A 205 -2.12 7.71 -6.33
N GLY A 206 -3.37 7.26 -6.43
CA GLY A 206 -3.83 6.03 -5.79
C GLY A 206 -3.07 4.79 -6.28
N ALA A 207 -2.92 4.65 -7.60
CA ALA A 207 -2.17 3.55 -8.21
C ALA A 207 -0.69 3.53 -7.78
N ASN A 208 -0.06 4.71 -7.66
CA ASN A 208 1.33 4.83 -7.20
C ASN A 208 1.49 4.38 -5.74
N LEU A 209 0.53 4.72 -4.86
CA LEU A 209 0.54 4.27 -3.47
C LEU A 209 0.35 2.75 -3.37
N GLU A 210 -0.54 2.17 -4.18
CA GLU A 210 -0.73 0.72 -4.25
C GLU A 210 0.53 0.00 -4.75
N ALA A 211 1.16 0.52 -5.82
CA ALA A 211 2.41 -0.01 -6.34
C ALA A 211 3.53 0.03 -5.29
N ALA A 212 3.64 1.13 -4.53
CA ALA A 212 4.60 1.24 -3.43
C ALA A 212 4.31 0.22 -2.31
N ALA A 213 3.05 0.00 -1.96
CA ALA A 213 2.66 -1.02 -0.97
C ALA A 213 3.01 -2.44 -1.44
N LEU A 214 2.73 -2.77 -2.70
CA LEU A 214 3.10 -4.06 -3.30
C LEU A 214 4.61 -4.26 -3.33
N LYS A 215 5.38 -3.22 -3.65
CA LYS A 215 6.85 -3.27 -3.63
C LYS A 215 7.40 -3.59 -2.23
N ARG A 216 6.83 -3.00 -1.17
CA ARG A 216 7.21 -3.33 0.22
C ARG A 216 6.87 -4.78 0.58
N GLN A 217 5.68 -5.26 0.19
CA GLN A 217 5.29 -6.65 0.42
C GLN A 217 6.22 -7.63 -0.32
N LEU A 218 6.62 -7.30 -1.54
CA LEU A 218 7.57 -8.12 -2.31
C LEU A 218 8.92 -8.21 -1.59
N ALA A 219 9.46 -7.09 -1.11
CA ALA A 219 10.71 -7.08 -0.35
C ALA A 219 10.63 -7.90 0.97
N GLU A 220 9.51 -7.83 1.69
CA GLU A 220 9.29 -8.64 2.90
C GLU A 220 9.26 -10.15 2.57
N ARG A 221 8.64 -10.52 1.43
CA ARG A 221 8.59 -11.90 0.97
C ARG A 221 9.95 -12.41 0.50
N GLU A 222 10.74 -11.59 -0.16
CA GLU A 222 12.11 -11.93 -0.53
C GLU A 222 12.98 -12.17 0.69
N SER A 223 12.92 -11.28 1.69
CA SER A 223 13.61 -11.47 2.99
C SER A 223 13.18 -12.77 3.68
N SER A 224 11.86 -13.03 3.74
CA SER A 224 11.33 -14.28 4.30
C SER A 224 11.85 -15.50 3.54
N LEU A 225 11.87 -15.46 2.21
CA LEU A 225 12.37 -16.54 1.36
C LEU A 225 13.85 -16.81 1.64
N GLU A 226 14.67 -15.77 1.80
CA GLU A 226 16.08 -15.92 2.13
C GLU A 226 16.30 -16.56 3.51
N THR A 227 15.53 -16.16 4.53
CA THR A 227 15.60 -16.83 5.84
C THR A 227 15.19 -18.31 5.77
N THR A 228 14.18 -18.65 4.97
CA THR A 228 13.77 -20.05 4.80
C THR A 228 14.81 -20.88 4.05
N LYS A 229 15.51 -20.31 3.07
CA LYS A 229 16.65 -20.96 2.40
C LYS A 229 17.78 -21.24 3.37
N ALA A 230 18.17 -20.25 4.17
CA ALA A 230 19.22 -20.42 5.18
C ALA A 230 18.86 -21.51 6.21
N SER A 231 17.60 -21.58 6.62
CA SER A 231 17.09 -22.65 7.49
C SER A 231 17.18 -24.03 6.81
N LEU A 232 16.82 -24.13 5.53
CA LEU A 232 16.91 -25.36 4.75
C LEU A 232 18.36 -25.84 4.62
N ASP A 233 19.30 -24.95 4.36
CA ASP A 233 20.73 -25.28 4.28
C ASP A 233 21.28 -25.75 5.63
N SER A 234 20.86 -25.11 6.73
CA SER A 234 21.19 -25.55 8.09
C SER A 234 20.67 -26.96 8.37
N ILE A 235 19.40 -27.25 8.06
CA ILE A 235 18.80 -28.58 8.22
C ILE A 235 19.57 -29.60 7.38
N LYS A 236 19.88 -29.30 6.12
CA LYS A 236 20.66 -30.19 5.26
C LYS A 236 22.04 -30.52 5.86
N ALA A 237 22.75 -29.51 6.38
CA ALA A 237 24.01 -29.73 7.07
C ALA A 237 23.88 -30.60 8.32
N THR A 238 22.78 -30.48 9.08
CA THR A 238 22.52 -31.36 10.24
C THR A 238 22.22 -32.79 9.81
N MET A 239 21.48 -32.99 8.71
CA MET A 239 21.20 -34.32 8.16
C MET A 239 22.48 -35.01 7.70
N GLU A 240 23.38 -34.30 7.02
CA GLU A 240 24.68 -34.85 6.61
C GLU A 240 25.55 -35.25 7.81
N LYS A 241 25.55 -34.45 8.89
CA LYS A 241 26.25 -34.80 10.14
C LYS A 241 25.66 -36.05 10.80
N LEU A 242 24.33 -36.14 10.89
CA LEU A 242 23.65 -37.31 11.43
C LEU A 242 23.93 -38.56 10.61
N GLN A 243 23.91 -38.44 9.28
CA GLN A 243 24.25 -39.54 8.37
C GLN A 243 25.68 -40.05 8.60
N LYS A 244 26.67 -39.14 8.68
CA LYS A 244 28.06 -39.52 8.98
C LYS A 244 28.20 -40.22 10.33
N SER A 245 27.59 -39.70 11.38
CA SER A 245 27.60 -40.29 12.73
C SER A 245 26.96 -41.69 12.76
N TYR A 246 25.86 -41.86 12.02
CA TYR A 246 25.19 -43.16 11.86
C TYR A 246 26.09 -44.17 11.13
N ASP A 247 26.73 -43.76 10.04
CA ASP A 247 27.65 -44.62 9.28
C ASP A 247 28.88 -45.03 10.11
N GLU A 248 29.43 -44.11 10.92
CA GLU A 248 30.51 -44.41 11.87
C GLU A 248 30.08 -45.40 12.95
N SER A 249 28.90 -45.20 13.53
CA SER A 249 28.30 -46.10 14.52
C SER A 249 28.09 -47.51 13.93
N LEU A 250 27.59 -47.60 12.70
CA LEU A 250 27.46 -48.86 11.97
C LEU A 250 28.80 -49.53 11.72
N LYS A 251 29.83 -48.78 11.30
CA LYS A 251 31.19 -49.32 11.11
C LYS A 251 31.75 -49.87 12.43
N LYS A 252 31.57 -49.15 13.54
CA LYS A 252 32.00 -49.58 14.88
C LYS A 252 31.27 -50.84 15.34
N ALA A 253 29.94 -50.90 15.16
CA ALA A 253 29.15 -52.07 15.50
C ALA A 253 29.56 -53.31 14.70
N ARG A 254 29.80 -53.15 13.38
CA ARG A 254 30.31 -54.23 12.52
C ARG A 254 31.70 -54.70 12.97
N ALA A 255 32.61 -53.78 13.32
CA ALA A 255 33.93 -54.12 13.81
C ALA A 255 33.87 -54.89 15.15
N SER A 256 33.03 -54.46 16.09
CA SER A 256 32.80 -55.13 17.37
C SER A 256 32.27 -56.55 17.16
N SER A 257 31.21 -56.70 16.36
CA SER A 257 30.60 -58.00 16.07
C SER A 257 31.60 -58.95 15.40
N MET A 258 32.41 -58.47 14.45
CA MET A 258 33.45 -59.27 13.82
C MET A 258 34.58 -59.65 14.80
N ALA A 259 34.93 -58.79 15.75
CA ALA A 259 35.89 -59.12 16.79
C ALA A 259 35.36 -60.22 17.73
N GLU A 260 34.09 -60.15 18.13
CA GLU A 260 33.41 -61.20 18.91
C GLU A 260 33.39 -62.53 18.14
N VAL A 261 33.07 -62.52 16.85
CA VAL A 261 33.11 -63.72 16.00
C VAL A 261 34.52 -64.31 15.93
N ARG A 262 35.55 -63.47 15.74
CA ARG A 262 36.95 -63.93 15.75
C ARG A 262 37.33 -64.54 17.09
N GLN A 263 36.91 -63.94 18.21
CA GLN A 263 37.18 -64.47 19.53
C GLN A 263 36.53 -65.84 19.73
N MET A 264 35.26 -65.99 19.32
CA MET A 264 34.58 -67.29 19.35
C MET A 264 35.31 -68.35 18.52
N LEU A 265 35.84 -68.00 17.35
CA LEU A 265 36.62 -68.92 16.51
C LEU A 265 37.95 -69.34 17.17
N ILE A 266 38.59 -68.44 17.94
CA ILE A 266 39.82 -68.75 18.70
C ILE A 266 39.54 -69.66 19.89
N ASP A 267 38.42 -69.44 20.59
CA ASP A 267 38.08 -70.20 21.80
C ASP A 267 37.42 -71.54 21.49
N TYR A 268 36.78 -71.68 20.32
CA TYR A 268 36.11 -72.92 19.92
C TYR A 268 37.01 -74.17 20.00
N PRO A 269 38.24 -74.20 19.44
CA PRO A 269 39.13 -75.35 19.58
C PRO A 269 39.50 -75.67 21.04
N LYS A 270 39.66 -74.65 21.90
CA LYS A 270 39.97 -74.84 23.32
C LYS A 270 38.82 -75.52 24.04
N VAL A 271 37.60 -75.02 23.82
CA VAL A 271 36.37 -75.60 24.37
C VAL A 271 36.18 -77.04 23.86
N VAL A 272 36.50 -77.32 22.60
CA VAL A 272 36.47 -78.69 22.05
C VAL A 272 37.49 -79.60 22.76
N GLN A 273 38.70 -79.11 23.02
CA GLN A 273 39.75 -79.85 23.72
C GLN A 273 39.37 -80.13 25.18
N GLU A 274 38.89 -79.12 25.92
CA GLU A 274 38.40 -79.28 27.29
C GLU A 274 37.23 -80.28 27.36
N ASN A 275 36.29 -80.22 26.42
CA ASN A 275 35.20 -81.20 26.32
C ASN A 275 35.72 -82.61 26.07
N ARG A 276 36.78 -82.77 25.26
CA ARG A 276 37.42 -84.07 25.02
C ARG A 276 38.04 -84.62 26.30
N GLU A 277 38.75 -83.78 27.05
CA GLU A 277 39.37 -84.14 28.33
C GLU A 277 38.32 -84.51 29.39
N LEU A 278 37.25 -83.71 29.52
CA LEU A 278 36.12 -84.01 30.39
C LEU A 278 35.47 -85.35 30.03
N LYS A 279 35.26 -85.61 28.74
CA LYS A 279 34.70 -86.89 28.27
C LYS A 279 35.60 -88.07 28.63
N ASN A 280 36.92 -87.93 28.45
CA ASN A 280 37.88 -88.96 28.88
C ASN A 280 37.83 -89.21 30.39
N ARG A 281 37.71 -88.14 31.21
CA ARG A 281 37.57 -88.25 32.68
C ARG A 281 36.28 -88.97 33.07
N ILE A 282 35.16 -88.66 32.42
CA ILE A 282 33.86 -89.33 32.64
C ILE A 282 34.00 -90.83 32.33
N SER A 283 34.52 -91.20 31.16
CA SER A 283 34.71 -92.60 30.79
C SER A 283 35.64 -93.35 31.75
N ALA A 284 36.68 -92.69 32.28
CA ALA A 284 37.53 -93.27 33.31
C ALA A 284 36.78 -93.52 34.63
N VAL A 285 35.92 -92.60 35.05
CA VAL A 285 35.07 -92.81 36.24
C VAL A 285 34.07 -93.94 36.02
N GLU A 286 33.42 -94.01 34.86
CA GLU A 286 32.46 -95.07 34.51
C GLU A 286 33.14 -96.46 34.50
N SER A 287 34.33 -96.57 33.90
CA SER A 287 35.12 -97.81 33.93
C SER A 287 35.51 -98.23 35.36
N LYS A 288 35.86 -97.28 36.25
CA LYS A 288 36.10 -97.55 37.67
C LYS A 288 34.84 -98.00 38.41
N GLN A 289 33.69 -97.42 38.08
CA GLN A 289 32.39 -97.80 38.65
C GLN A 289 31.97 -99.22 38.24
N MET A 290 32.19 -99.60 36.98
CA MET A 290 31.89 -100.94 36.47
C MET A 290 32.81 -102.03 37.05
N SER A 291 34.02 -101.68 37.50
CA SER A 291 34.94 -102.60 38.19
C SER A 291 34.62 -102.83 39.68
N LYS A 292 33.65 -102.10 40.24
CA LYS A 292 33.23 -102.20 41.64
C LYS A 292 31.81 -102.76 41.71
N ALA A 293 31.68 -104.08 41.53
CA ALA A 293 30.42 -104.80 41.75
C ALA A 293 30.27 -105.17 43.24
N PRO A 294 29.24 -104.65 43.92
CA PRO A 294 28.59 -105.37 45.01
C PRO A 294 27.26 -105.94 44.50
N SER A 295 27.16 -107.26 44.54
CA SER A 295 25.89 -107.96 44.62
C SER A 295 25.18 -107.56 45.91
N LYS A 296 24.10 -106.78 45.83
CA LYS A 296 22.86 -106.98 46.60
C LYS A 296 21.81 -105.94 46.20
N GLU A 297 20.63 -106.47 45.97
CA GLU A 297 19.37 -105.79 45.69
C GLU A 297 19.06 -104.71 46.74
N SER A 298 18.67 -103.52 46.28
CA SER A 298 17.57 -102.80 46.90
C SER A 298 16.95 -101.80 45.92
N HIS A 299 15.63 -101.93 45.83
CA HIS A 299 14.69 -101.02 45.21
C HIS A 299 14.86 -99.59 45.76
N GLU A 300 15.22 -98.63 44.91
CA GLU A 300 14.81 -97.23 45.11
C GLU A 300 14.91 -96.42 43.79
N LYS A 301 13.74 -96.11 43.24
CA LYS A 301 13.50 -95.11 42.17
C LYS A 301 12.85 -93.88 42.82
N PRO A 302 12.88 -92.67 42.23
CA PRO A 302 13.90 -92.09 41.36
C PRO A 302 14.13 -90.57 41.64
N ALA A 303 15.37 -90.14 41.93
CA ALA A 303 15.71 -88.71 42.06
C ALA A 303 15.83 -87.97 40.70
N ALA A 304 15.82 -88.69 39.58
CA ALA A 304 16.00 -88.12 38.24
C ALA A 304 14.82 -87.25 37.75
N SER A 305 13.60 -87.43 38.29
CA SER A 305 12.44 -86.62 37.91
C SER A 305 12.49 -85.19 38.46
N CYS A 306 13.13 -84.99 39.61
CA CYS A 306 13.23 -83.68 40.27
C CYS A 306 14.15 -82.72 39.51
N LEU A 307 15.27 -83.25 38.97
CA LEU A 307 16.24 -82.44 38.24
C LEU A 307 15.72 -82.01 36.86
N LYS A 308 14.99 -82.90 36.17
CA LYS A 308 14.34 -82.55 34.89
C LYS A 308 13.29 -81.44 35.07
N ARG A 309 12.49 -81.52 36.15
CA ARG A 309 11.49 -80.50 36.49
C ARG A 309 12.11 -79.13 36.80
N LYS A 310 13.30 -79.08 37.42
CA LYS A 310 14.04 -77.82 37.65
C LYS A 310 14.56 -77.20 36.35
N ILE A 311 15.06 -78.01 35.42
CA ILE A 311 15.55 -77.52 34.11
C ILE A 311 14.39 -76.95 33.28
N ASP A 312 13.24 -77.62 33.29
CA ASP A 312 12.07 -77.14 32.56
C ASP A 312 11.51 -75.83 33.15
N LEU A 313 11.53 -75.67 34.48
CA LEU A 313 11.16 -74.41 35.15
C LEU A 313 12.08 -73.24 34.79
N LEU A 314 13.40 -73.47 34.66
CA LEU A 314 14.35 -72.44 34.27
C LEU A 314 14.14 -71.99 32.82
N LYS A 315 13.87 -72.93 31.90
CA LYS A 315 13.54 -72.60 30.50
C LYS A 315 12.24 -71.80 30.38
N GLU A 316 11.25 -72.11 31.21
CA GLU A 316 9.97 -71.40 31.24
C GLU A 316 10.12 -69.97 31.78
N LEU A 317 10.96 -69.77 32.82
CA LEU A 317 11.29 -68.45 33.34
C LEU A 317 11.98 -67.58 32.29
N ASP A 318 12.93 -68.13 31.55
CA ASP A 318 13.69 -67.42 30.52
C ASP A 318 12.81 -67.01 29.31
N ARG A 319 11.85 -67.87 28.94
CA ARG A 319 10.80 -67.51 27.96
C ARG A 319 9.92 -66.37 28.44
N LYS A 320 9.50 -66.38 29.72
CA LYS A 320 8.63 -65.33 30.28
C LYS A 320 9.35 -63.98 30.38
N THR A 321 10.62 -63.95 30.75
CA THR A 321 11.42 -62.72 30.75
C THR A 321 11.65 -62.18 29.34
N SER A 322 11.92 -63.07 28.37
CA SER A 322 12.09 -62.68 26.95
C SER A 322 10.81 -62.09 26.35
N HIS A 323 9.64 -62.69 26.60
CA HIS A 323 8.36 -62.13 26.16
C HIS A 323 8.01 -60.80 26.83
N LYS A 324 8.33 -60.63 28.11
CA LYS A 324 8.10 -59.35 28.80
C LYS A 324 8.97 -58.23 28.22
N ALA A 325 10.21 -58.52 27.84
CA ALA A 325 11.08 -57.55 27.17
C ALA A 325 10.56 -57.17 25.77
N ALA A 326 10.03 -58.13 25.01
CA ALA A 326 9.46 -57.87 23.68
C ALA A 326 8.21 -56.96 23.75
N ASN A 327 7.32 -57.19 24.73
CA ASN A 327 6.09 -56.40 24.87
C ASN A 327 6.37 -54.95 25.33
N ASN A 328 7.37 -54.74 26.18
CA ASN A 328 7.73 -53.38 26.60
C ASN A 328 8.27 -52.52 25.43
N VAL A 329 8.88 -53.14 24.41
CA VAL A 329 9.38 -52.44 23.21
C VAL A 329 8.24 -52.08 22.26
N THR A 330 7.17 -52.88 22.21
CA THR A 330 6.01 -52.56 21.37
C THR A 330 5.18 -51.43 21.96
N ASP A 331 5.01 -51.38 23.28
CA ASP A 331 4.24 -50.33 23.95
C ASP A 331 4.93 -48.96 23.81
N ALA A 332 6.24 -48.88 24.01
CA ALA A 332 7.00 -47.63 23.83
C ALA A 332 6.93 -47.09 22.37
N ARG A 333 6.84 -47.98 21.38
CA ARG A 333 6.67 -47.57 19.97
C ARG A 333 5.24 -47.11 19.66
N ALA A 334 4.24 -47.63 20.35
CA ALA A 334 2.86 -47.18 20.21
C ALA A 334 2.69 -45.76 20.75
N ASP A 335 3.22 -45.50 21.95
CA ASP A 335 3.20 -44.16 22.58
C ASP A 335 3.92 -43.11 21.71
N GLN A 336 5.06 -43.48 21.12
CA GLN A 336 5.78 -42.59 20.21
C GLN A 336 4.97 -42.25 18.94
N ARG A 337 4.27 -43.23 18.36
CA ARG A 337 3.41 -43.00 17.18
C ARG A 337 2.20 -42.13 17.52
N GLU A 338 1.60 -42.31 18.69
CA GLU A 338 0.47 -41.50 19.13
C GLU A 338 0.88 -40.03 19.34
N ALA A 339 2.06 -39.78 19.92
CA ALA A 339 2.61 -38.43 20.04
C ALA A 339 2.87 -37.75 18.67
N GLU A 340 3.39 -38.49 17.69
CA GLU A 340 3.58 -37.98 16.32
C GLU A 340 2.26 -37.62 15.64
N ILE A 341 1.21 -38.44 15.82
CA ILE A 341 -0.14 -38.17 15.27
C ILE A 341 -0.73 -36.90 15.91
N GLN A 342 -0.62 -36.74 17.23
CA GLN A 342 -1.11 -35.54 17.92
C GLN A 342 -0.40 -34.27 17.43
N LEU A 343 0.92 -34.31 17.22
CA LEU A 343 1.68 -33.19 16.70
C LEU A 343 1.24 -32.81 15.27
N CYS A 344 0.93 -33.79 14.42
CA CYS A 344 0.39 -33.56 13.09
C CYS A 344 -1.00 -32.90 13.11
N LEU A 345 -1.89 -33.34 14.01
CA LEU A 345 -3.22 -32.75 14.18
C LEU A 345 -3.14 -31.30 14.71
N GLN A 346 -2.20 -31.01 15.61
CA GLN A 346 -1.99 -29.64 16.10
C GLN A 346 -1.52 -28.70 14.98
N LYS A 347 -0.60 -29.18 14.13
CA LYS A 347 -0.11 -28.39 12.97
C LYS A 347 -1.21 -28.13 11.93
N SER A 348 -2.08 -29.11 11.66
CA SER A 348 -3.19 -28.93 10.70
C SER A 348 -4.27 -27.98 11.22
N SER A 349 -4.55 -28.00 12.53
CA SER A 349 -5.41 -27.03 13.20
C SER A 349 -4.91 -25.59 13.01
N CYS A 350 -3.62 -25.35 13.25
CA CYS A 350 -3.01 -24.03 13.04
C CYS A 350 -3.08 -23.57 11.57
N ALA A 351 -2.84 -24.47 10.61
CA ALA A 351 -2.94 -24.16 9.19
C ALA A 351 -4.37 -23.76 8.76
N THR A 352 -5.37 -24.42 9.35
CA THR A 352 -6.80 -24.12 9.10
C THR A 352 -7.19 -22.76 9.68
N ALA A 353 -6.71 -22.44 10.89
CA ALA A 353 -6.94 -21.13 11.50
C ALA A 353 -6.32 -19.98 10.67
N LEU A 354 -5.07 -20.15 10.22
CA LEU A 354 -4.41 -19.20 9.32
C LEU A 354 -5.17 -19.00 8.01
N SER A 355 -5.66 -20.08 7.40
CA SER A 355 -6.45 -20.01 6.16
C SER A 355 -7.76 -19.23 6.35
N ARG A 356 -8.46 -19.42 7.49
CA ARG A 356 -9.67 -18.65 7.80
C ARG A 356 -9.39 -17.16 7.97
N THR A 357 -8.29 -16.81 8.64
CA THR A 357 -7.87 -15.40 8.83
C THR A 357 -7.51 -14.75 7.50
N LEU A 358 -6.83 -15.46 6.60
CA LEU A 358 -6.50 -14.97 5.26
C LEU A 358 -7.75 -14.82 4.37
N GLN A 359 -8.72 -15.74 4.45
CA GLN A 359 -10.00 -15.59 3.74
C GLN A 359 -10.84 -14.43 4.30
N ALA A 360 -10.84 -14.21 5.61
CA ALA A 360 -11.53 -13.07 6.24
C ALA A 360 -10.93 -11.73 5.79
N LYS A 361 -9.60 -11.64 5.62
CA LYS A 361 -8.94 -10.46 5.05
C LYS A 361 -9.29 -10.25 3.57
N ARG A 362 -9.36 -11.31 2.76
CA ARG A 362 -9.73 -11.20 1.33
C ARG A 362 -11.18 -10.75 1.10
N ARG A 363 -12.10 -11.05 2.02
CA ARG A 363 -13.50 -10.60 1.91
C ARG A 363 -13.73 -9.14 2.34
N ARG A 364 -12.72 -8.46 2.87
CA ARG A 364 -12.74 -7.01 3.09
C ARG A 364 -11.93 -6.33 1.98
N SER A 365 -12.36 -6.51 0.74
CA SER A 365 -11.85 -5.69 -0.37
C SER A 365 -12.32 -4.24 -0.15
N PRO A 366 -11.43 -3.25 -0.15
CA PRO A 366 -11.80 -1.82 -0.03
C PRO A 366 -12.75 -1.34 -1.13
N LEU A 367 -12.89 -2.10 -2.23
CA LEU A 367 -13.72 -1.73 -3.38
C LEU A 367 -15.23 -1.94 -3.16
N ASP A 368 -15.65 -2.77 -2.20
CA ASP A 368 -17.10 -2.99 -1.94
C ASP A 368 -17.74 -1.88 -1.08
N VAL A 369 -16.94 -0.96 -0.52
CA VAL A 369 -17.44 0.17 0.28
C VAL A 369 -17.94 1.32 -0.62
N LEU A 370 -17.55 1.38 -1.89
CA LEU A 370 -17.90 2.48 -2.79
C LEU A 370 -19.23 2.29 -3.55
N ASN A 371 -19.91 1.14 -3.45
CA ASN A 371 -21.10 0.84 -4.26
C ASN A 371 -22.45 0.91 -3.52
N ASN A 372 -22.47 1.29 -2.23
CA ASN A 372 -23.73 1.32 -1.44
C ASN A 372 -24.31 2.72 -1.18
N GLY A 373 -23.76 3.77 -1.78
CA GLY A 373 -24.16 5.16 -1.54
C GLY A 373 -24.97 5.81 -2.66
N CYS A 374 -26.05 5.21 -3.20
CA CYS A 374 -26.93 5.94 -4.15
C CYS A 374 -28.34 5.35 -4.37
N LYS A 375 -29.08 5.01 -3.31
CA LYS A 375 -30.53 4.75 -3.42
C LYS A 375 -31.35 5.46 -2.34
N SER A 376 -31.15 6.77 -2.19
CA SER A 376 -32.13 7.63 -1.54
C SER A 376 -33.20 8.01 -2.56
N ARG A 377 -34.30 7.24 -2.61
CA ARG A 377 -35.50 7.58 -3.36
C ARG A 377 -36.12 8.84 -2.76
N HIS A 378 -36.03 9.97 -3.45
CA HIS A 378 -36.90 11.11 -3.20
C HIS A 378 -38.30 10.77 -3.75
N GLY A 379 -39.23 10.46 -2.84
CA GLY A 379 -40.65 10.40 -3.16
C GLY A 379 -41.18 11.81 -3.42
N ILE A 380 -41.70 12.03 -4.62
CA ILE A 380 -42.48 13.21 -4.98
C ILE A 380 -43.89 13.02 -4.38
N PRO A 381 -44.43 13.96 -3.58
CA PRO A 381 -45.80 13.86 -3.10
C PRO A 381 -46.80 14.18 -4.24
N PRO A 382 -47.93 13.47 -4.33
CA PRO A 382 -48.95 13.74 -5.34
C PRO A 382 -49.75 15.02 -5.00
N ARG A 383 -50.25 15.67 -6.05
CA ARG A 383 -51.09 16.88 -6.02
C ARG A 383 -52.49 16.62 -5.49
#